data_AF-A0A3Q2UUT9-F1
#
_entry.id   AF-A0A3Q2UUT9-F1
#
_cell.length_a   1.000
_cell.length_b   1.000
_cell.length_c   1.000
_cell.angle_alpha   90.00
_cell.angle_beta   90.00
_cell.angle_gamma   90.00
#
_symmetry.space_group_name_H-M   'P 1'
#
loop_
_entity.id
_entity.type
_entity.pdbx_description
1 polymer ?
#
loop_
_entity_poly.entity_id
_entity_poly.type
_entity_poly.pdbx_seq_one_letter_code
_entity_poly.pdbx_strand_id
1 'polypeptide(L)'
;MATAQAKLDKESDDCSLLPLVHDIIKCMDKDNQDVLQELSKLKAKIQEAREQISNMPGIDSSPLEQQQQLATLREQVRTKNQLLQKYKSLCMFDVPKAS
;
A
#
# COMPACT_ATOMS: atom_id res chain seq x y z
N MET A 1 -7.06 5.79 -31.09
CA MET A 1 -7.42 5.09 -29.84
C MET A 1 -6.71 5.81 -28.70
N ALA A 2 -7.47 6.31 -27.72
CA ALA A 2 -6.95 7.19 -26.67
C ALA A 2 -5.98 6.45 -25.76
N THR A 3 -4.74 6.94 -25.68
CA THR A 3 -3.73 6.53 -24.70
C THR A 3 -4.25 6.88 -23.32
N ALA A 4 -4.51 5.87 -22.49
CA ALA A 4 -4.86 6.06 -21.09
C ALA A 4 -3.66 6.70 -20.38
N GLN A 5 -3.82 7.98 -20.04
CA GLN A 5 -2.88 8.76 -19.27
C GLN A 5 -2.62 8.04 -17.94
N ALA A 6 -1.39 7.55 -17.73
CA ALA A 6 -0.93 7.24 -16.38
C ALA A 6 -0.98 8.55 -15.58
N LYS A 7 -1.97 8.68 -14.70
CA LYS A 7 -1.90 9.64 -13.61
C LYS A 7 -0.73 9.20 -12.75
N LEU A 8 0.44 9.76 -13.03
CA LEU A 8 1.49 9.95 -12.03
C LEU A 8 0.87 10.91 -11.01
N ASP A 9 0.15 10.34 -10.03
CA ASP A 9 0.02 10.99 -8.75
C ASP A 9 1.44 11.36 -8.36
N LYS A 10 1.71 12.66 -8.20
CA LYS A 10 2.92 13.13 -7.53
C LYS A 10 2.78 12.63 -6.10
N GLU A 11 3.19 11.39 -5.89
CA GLU A 11 3.48 10.82 -4.61
C GLU A 11 4.35 11.87 -3.92
N SER A 12 3.90 12.36 -2.76
CA SER A 12 4.71 13.21 -1.92
C SER A 12 6.04 12.48 -1.74
N ASP A 13 7.10 12.94 -2.40
CA ASP A 13 8.41 12.31 -2.30
C ASP A 13 8.73 12.20 -0.81
N ASP A 14 8.71 10.97 -0.29
CA ASP A 14 8.96 10.70 1.13
C ASP A 14 10.46 10.94 1.38
N CYS A 15 10.78 12.21 1.56
CA CYS A 15 12.11 12.72 1.77
C CYS A 15 12.58 12.51 3.22
N SER A 16 11.98 11.57 3.97
CA SER A 16 12.29 11.32 5.38
C SER A 16 13.74 10.86 5.62
N LEU A 17 14.47 10.45 4.58
CA LEU A 17 15.91 10.16 4.64
C LEU A 17 16.79 11.43 4.61
N LEU A 18 16.31 12.55 4.06
CA LEU A 18 17.12 13.77 3.89
C LEU A 18 17.60 14.37 5.22
N PRO A 19 16.79 14.45 6.29
CA PRO A 19 17.27 14.89 7.59
C PRO A 19 18.42 14.02 8.13
N LEU A 20 18.34 12.70 7.97
CA LEU A 20 19.39 11.77 8.40
C LEU A 20 20.70 11.98 7.61
N VAL A 21 20.60 12.18 6.30
CA VAL A 21 21.75 12.49 5.44
C VAL A 21 22.39 13.83 5.86
N HIS A 22 21.56 14.85 6.11
CA HIS A 22 22.03 16.14 6.58
C HIS A 22 22.74 16.02 7.94
N ASP A 23 22.19 15.24 8.87
CA ASP A 23 22.78 15.06 10.20
C ASP A 23 24.12 14.31 10.13
N ILE A 24 24.26 13.32 9.25
CA ILE A 24 25.55 12.68 8.97
C ILE A 24 26.57 13.71 8.49
N ILE A 25 26.22 14.54 7.49
CA ILE A 25 27.12 15.57 6.95
C ILE A 25 27.53 16.56 8.05
N LYS A 26 26.59 16.98 8.90
CA LYS A 26 26.85 17.89 10.03
C LYS A 26 27.74 17.25 11.11
N CYS A 27 27.66 15.94 11.29
CA CYS A 27 28.51 15.21 12.23
C CYS A 27 29.92 14.92 11.66
N MET A 28 30.12 15.00 10.34
CA MET A 28 31.45 14.82 9.73
C MET A 28 32.44 15.93 10.13
N ASP A 29 31.94 17.12 10.44
CA ASP A 29 32.75 18.21 10.99
C ASP A 29 33.07 18.04 12.49
N LYS A 30 32.61 16.94 13.12
CA LYS A 30 32.76 16.59 14.54
C LYS A 30 33.50 15.26 14.73
N ASP A 31 33.34 14.63 15.91
CA ASP A 31 33.94 13.36 16.27
C ASP A 31 33.37 12.17 15.49
N ASN A 32 34.23 11.18 15.20
CA ASN A 32 33.88 9.98 14.44
C ASN A 32 32.74 9.13 15.06
N GLN A 33 32.52 9.21 16.38
CA GLN A 33 31.43 8.46 17.05
C GLN A 33 30.04 8.98 16.66
N ASP A 34 29.86 10.29 16.49
CA ASP A 34 28.58 10.89 16.09
C ASP A 34 28.20 10.46 14.67
N VAL A 35 29.18 10.39 13.77
CA VAL A 35 28.99 9.92 12.38
C VAL A 35 28.52 8.46 12.36
N LEU A 36 29.15 7.59 13.15
CA LEU A 36 28.76 6.18 13.24
C LEU A 36 27.33 6.00 13.77
N GLN A 37 26.92 6.85 14.73
CA GLN A 37 25.56 6.82 15.26
C GLN A 37 24.53 7.21 14.19
N GLU A 38 24.75 8.31 13.47
CA GLU A 38 23.82 8.75 12.41
C GLU A 38 23.78 7.77 11.22
N LEU A 39 24.92 7.16 10.86
CA LEU A 39 24.96 6.09 9.87
C LEU A 39 24.15 4.86 10.29
N SER A 40 24.18 4.50 11.57
CA SER A 40 23.37 3.40 12.11
C SER A 40 21.88 3.68 11.97
N LYS A 41 21.44 4.92 12.26
CA LYS A 41 20.04 5.34 12.07
C LYS A 41 19.63 5.29 10.59
N LEU A 42 20.48 5.78 9.69
CA LEU A 42 20.22 5.73 8.25
C LEU A 42 20.07 4.27 7.76
N LYS A 43 20.98 3.39 8.19
CA LYS A 43 20.92 1.96 7.87
C LYS A 43 19.61 1.33 8.36
N ALA A 44 19.20 1.63 9.60
CA ALA A 44 17.95 1.13 10.16
C ALA A 44 16.73 1.62 9.35
N LYS A 45 16.71 2.90 8.94
CA LYS A 45 15.61 3.46 8.14
C LYS A 45 15.51 2.82 6.75
N ILE A 46 16.65 2.56 6.10
CA ILE A 46 16.68 1.84 4.82
C ILE A 46 16.19 0.40 4.99
N GLN A 47 16.57 -0.26 6.07
CA GLN A 47 16.14 -1.62 6.36
C GLN A 47 14.62 -1.69 6.62
N GLU A 48 14.08 -0.75 7.38
CA GLU A 48 12.63 -0.60 7.59
C GLU A 48 11.91 -0.43 6.24
N ALA A 49 12.39 0.44 5.35
CA ALA A 49 11.79 0.64 4.03
C ALA A 49 11.82 -0.63 3.18
N ARG A 50 12.92 -1.40 3.23
CA ARG A 50 13.03 -2.69 2.54
C ARG A 50 12.00 -3.70 3.06
N GLU A 51 11.81 -3.77 4.37
CA GLU A 51 10.82 -4.64 5.00
C GLU A 51 9.39 -4.23 4.63
N GLN A 52 9.10 -2.92 4.58
CA GLN A 52 7.80 -2.42 4.12
C GLN A 52 7.52 -2.82 2.67
N ILE A 53 8.50 -2.65 1.77
CA ILE A 53 8.38 -3.06 0.36
C ILE A 53 8.19 -4.58 0.26
N SER A 54 8.98 -5.36 1.00
CA SER A 54 8.89 -6.83 0.98
C SER A 54 7.55 -7.35 1.50
N ASN A 55 6.90 -6.62 2.42
CA ASN A 55 5.59 -6.97 2.95
C ASN A 55 4.44 -6.38 2.13
N MET A 56 4.73 -5.65 1.05
CA MET A 56 3.71 -5.01 0.23
C MET A 56 2.91 -6.06 -0.56
N PRO A 57 1.58 -6.11 -0.42
CA PRO A 57 0.77 -7.07 -1.15
C PRO A 57 0.93 -6.94 -2.66
N GLY A 58 1.12 -8.07 -3.34
CA GLY A 58 1.26 -8.12 -4.78
C GLY A 58 2.64 -7.75 -5.32
N ILE A 59 3.64 -7.49 -4.47
CA ILE A 59 5.02 -7.19 -4.91
C ILE A 59 5.64 -8.32 -5.77
N ASP A 60 5.20 -9.56 -5.54
CA ASP A 60 5.63 -10.75 -6.29
C ASP A 60 4.85 -10.98 -7.60
N SER A 61 3.84 -10.15 -7.89
CA SER A 61 2.96 -10.32 -9.05
C SER A 61 3.22 -9.28 -10.12
N SER A 62 3.13 -9.69 -11.38
CA SER A 62 3.22 -8.75 -12.49
C SER A 62 2.02 -7.78 -12.50
N PRO A 63 2.16 -6.57 -13.06
CA PRO A 63 1.04 -5.62 -13.17
C PRO A 63 -0.19 -6.21 -13.88
N LEU A 64 0.03 -7.09 -14.86
CA LEU A 64 -1.05 -7.76 -15.60
C LEU A 64 -1.81 -8.74 -14.70
N GLU A 65 -1.11 -9.56 -13.92
CA GLU A 65 -1.73 -10.51 -12.98
C GLU A 65 -2.52 -9.77 -11.91
N GLN A 66 -1.97 -8.68 -11.35
CA GLN A 66 -2.67 -7.83 -10.40
C GLN A 66 -3.96 -7.25 -10.99
N GLN A 67 -3.92 -6.78 -12.24
CA GLN A 67 -5.09 -6.23 -12.94
C GLN A 67 -6.16 -7.30 -13.18
N GLN A 68 -5.76 -8.51 -13.58
CA GLN A 68 -6.67 -9.63 -13.79
C GLN A 68 -7.32 -10.10 -12.48
N GLN A 69 -6.54 -10.18 -11.40
CA GLN A 69 -7.05 -10.51 -10.07
C GLN A 69 -8.07 -9.45 -9.60
N LEU A 70 -7.77 -8.17 -9.80
CA LEU A 70 -8.70 -7.07 -9.49
C LEU A 70 -10.01 -7.16 -10.28
N ALA A 71 -9.93 -7.47 -11.58
CA ALA A 71 -11.12 -7.65 -12.41
C ALA A 71 -11.98 -8.82 -11.90
N THR A 72 -11.35 -9.94 -11.58
CA THR A 72 -12.02 -11.13 -11.02
C THR A 72 -12.70 -10.81 -9.68
N LEU A 73 -12.01 -10.13 -8.77
CA LEU A 73 -12.58 -9.73 -7.47
C LEU A 73 -13.79 -8.81 -7.63
N ARG A 74 -13.73 -7.85 -8.56
CA ARG A 74 -14.86 -6.95 -8.87
C ARG A 74 -16.07 -7.72 -9.38
N GLU A 75 -15.86 -8.71 -10.25
CA GLU A 75 -16.93 -9.57 -10.74
C GLU A 75 -17.53 -10.41 -9.61
N GLN A 76 -16.70 -11.02 -8.75
CA GLN A 76 -17.20 -11.76 -7.59
C GLN A 76 -18.06 -10.89 -6.67
N VAL A 77 -17.63 -9.66 -6.37
CA VAL A 77 -18.41 -8.72 -5.57
C VAL A 77 -19.75 -8.39 -6.23
N ARG A 78 -19.76 -8.14 -7.54
CA ARG A 78 -21.00 -7.91 -8.31
C ARG A 78 -21.95 -9.11 -8.18
N THR A 79 -21.47 -10.33 -8.42
CA THR A 79 -22.28 -11.55 -8.38
C THR A 79 -22.82 -11.83 -6.98
N LYS A 80 -21.97 -11.70 -5.94
CA LYS A 80 -22.39 -11.87 -4.55
C LYS A 80 -23.46 -10.84 -4.15
N ASN A 81 -23.31 -9.58 -4.57
CA ASN A 81 -24.32 -8.56 -4.33
C ASN A 81 -25.64 -8.86 -5.05
N GLN A 82 -25.61 -9.31 -6.30
CA GLN A 82 -26.82 -9.72 -7.01
C GLN A 82 -27.53 -10.86 -6.30
N LEU A 83 -26.78 -11.84 -5.79
CA LEU A 83 -27.34 -12.96 -5.03
C LEU A 83 -28.00 -12.47 -3.73
N LEU A 84 -27.32 -11.61 -2.97
CA LEU A 84 -27.90 -11.00 -1.76
C LEU A 84 -29.19 -10.22 -2.07
N GLN A 85 -29.23 -9.48 -3.18
CA GLN A 85 -30.44 -8.76 -3.59
C GLN A 85 -31.58 -9.72 -3.95
N LYS A 86 -31.29 -10.82 -4.65
CA LYS A 86 -32.29 -11.86 -4.95
C LYS A 86 -32.86 -12.44 -3.65
N TYR A 87 -32.02 -12.79 -2.68
CA TYR A 87 -32.48 -13.29 -1.38
C TYR A 87 -33.33 -12.27 -0.62
N LYS A 88 -32.95 -10.98 -0.63
CA LYS A 88 -33.76 -9.90 -0.04
C LYS A 88 -35.13 -9.77 -0.70
N SER A 89 -35.19 -9.87 -2.03
CA SER A 89 -36.44 -9.74 -2.79
C SER A 89 -37.38 -10.94 -2.65
N LEU A 90 -36.85 -12.11 -2.26
CA LEU A 90 -37.61 -13.35 -2.22
C LEU A 90 -38.58 -13.49 -1.03
N CYS A 91 -38.64 -12.52 -0.11
CA CYS A 91 -39.56 -12.47 1.04
C CYS A 91 -39.75 -13.83 1.77
N MET A 92 -38.67 -14.58 1.98
CA MET A 92 -38.65 -15.70 2.95
C MET A 92 -38.08 -15.28 4.32
N PHE A 93 -37.73 -14.00 4.48
CA PHE A 93 -37.15 -13.42 5.70
C PHE A 93 -38.02 -12.29 6.29
N ASP A 94 -39.34 -12.34 6.11
CA ASP A 94 -40.22 -11.64 7.06
C ASP A 94 -40.05 -12.34 8.41
N VAL A 95 -39.11 -11.84 9.22
CA VAL A 95 -39.01 -12.19 10.63
C VAL A 95 -40.38 -11.87 11.22
N PRO A 96 -41.13 -12.85 11.77
CA PRO A 96 -42.42 -12.57 12.38
C PRO A 96 -42.19 -11.46 13.40
N LYS A 97 -42.86 -10.32 13.20
CA LYS A 97 -42.85 -9.23 14.17
C LYS A 97 -43.40 -9.82 15.46
N ALA A 98 -42.53 -9.97 16.47
CA ALA A 98 -42.92 -10.53 17.77
C ALA A 98 -44.12 -9.72 18.28
N SER A 99 -45.26 -10.41 18.43
CA SER A 99 -46.45 -9.91 19.12
C SER A 99 -46.29 -10.09 20.61
#